data_AF-A0A6I3LGV6-F1
#
_entry.id   AF-A0A6I3LGV6-F1
#
_cell.length_a   1.000
_cell.length_b   1.000
_cell.length_c   1.000
_cell.angle_alpha   90.00
_cell.angle_beta   90.00
_cell.angle_gamma   90.00
#
_symmetry.space_group_name_H-M   'P 1'
#
loop_
_entity.id
_entity.type
_entity.pdbx_description
1 polymer ?
#
loop_
_entity_poly.entity_id
_entity_poly.type
_entity_poly.pdbx_seq_one_letter_code
_entity_poly.pdbx_strand_id
1 'polypeptide(L)' 'MNKVNQFLEEKVMPIAGKIASQRHLQALRDGIILTMPLIIIGSFFLIIGNLPIPGYADFMAKTFG' A
#
# COMPACT_ATOMS: atom_id res chain seq x y z
N MET A 1 -19.07 26.44 -7.92
CA MET A 1 -17.99 25.64 -7.29
C MET A 1 -17.92 26.00 -5.82
N ASN A 2 -17.81 25.00 -4.94
CA ASN A 2 -17.75 25.25 -3.50
C ASN A 2 -16.45 26.01 -3.15
N LYS A 3 -16.53 27.03 -2.29
CA LYS A 3 -15.37 27.84 -1.86
C LYS A 3 -14.20 26.99 -1.35
N VAL A 4 -14.51 25.83 -0.76
CA VAL A 4 -13.51 24.85 -0.31
C VAL A 4 -12.72 24.27 -1.48
N ASN A 5 -13.39 23.87 -2.57
CA ASN A 5 -12.70 23.33 -3.75
C ASN A 5 -11.79 24.39 -4.39
N GLN A 6 -12.26 25.63 -4.46
CA GLN A 6 -11.45 26.74 -4.97
C GLN A 6 -10.20 26.99 -4.10
N PHE A 7 -10.33 26.95 -2.78
CA PHE A 7 -9.20 27.06 -1.87
C PHE A 7 -8.20 25.90 -2.01
N LEU A 8 -8.69 24.66 -2.16
CA LEU A 8 -7.84 23.50 -2.38
C LEU A 8 -7.06 23.61 -3.69
N GLU A 9 -7.72 24.02 -4.77
CA GLU A 9 -7.08 24.19 -6.09
C GLU A 9 -6.07 25.34 -6.10
N GLU A 10 -6.39 26.49 -5.49
CA GLU A 10 -5.54 27.68 -5.55
C GLU A 10 -4.37 27.65 -4.56
N LYS A 11 -4.53 26.99 -3.41
CA LYS A 11 -3.52 27.00 -2.33
C LYS A 11 -2.90 25.63 -2.07
N VAL A 12 -3.70 24.56 -2.03
CA VAL A 12 -3.21 23.24 -1.63
C VAL A 12 -2.56 22.50 -2.79
N MET A 13 -3.17 22.50 -3.98
CA MET A 13 -2.61 21.86 -5.18
C MET A 13 -1.20 22.34 -5.55
N PRO A 14 -0.89 23.65 -5.60
CA PRO A 14 0.47 24.09 -5.92
C PRO A 14 1.50 23.70 -4.85
N ILE A 15 1.09 23.62 -3.58
CA ILE A 15 1.97 23.19 -2.48
C ILE A 15 2.21 21.67 -2.56
N ALA A 16 1.15 20.89 -2.76
CA ALA A 16 1.24 19.44 -2.96
C ALA A 16 2.13 19.10 -4.16
N GLY A 17 2.01 19.85 -5.27
CA GLY A 17 2.87 19.70 -6.44
C GLY A 17 4.35 19.96 -6.13
N LYS A 18 4.66 20.99 -5.34
CA LYS A 18 6.05 21.29 -4.89
C LYS A 18 6.62 20.21 -3.97
N ILE A 19 5.79 19.63 -3.11
CA ILE A 19 6.21 18.55 -2.21
C ILE A 19 6.46 17.27 -3.03
N ALA A 20 5.54 16.93 -3.93
CA ALA A 20 5.68 15.78 -4.82
C ALA A 20 6.85 15.91 -5.80
N SER A 21 7.26 17.13 -6.17
CA SER A 21 8.41 17.39 -7.04
C SER A 21 9.77 17.36 -6.32
N GLN A 22 9.78 17.22 -4.99
CA GLN A 22 10.99 17.25 -4.20
C GLN A 22 11.79 15.94 -4.36
N ARG A 23 13.03 16.05 -4.82
CA ARG A 23 13.88 14.90 -5.21
C ARG A 23 14.09 13.83 -4.12
N HIS A 24 14.16 14.21 -2.85
CA HIS A 24 14.36 13.30 -1.73
C HIS A 24 13.07 12.52 -1.43
N LEU A 25 11.91 13.17 -1.46
CA LEU A 25 10.63 12.51 -1.29
C LEU A 25 10.32 11.59 -2.46
N GLN A 26 10.67 12.00 -3.69
CA GLN A 26 10.59 11.12 -4.86
C GLN A 26 11.49 9.89 -4.71
N ALA A 27 12.76 10.07 -4.34
CA ALA A 27 13.67 8.95 -4.12
C ALA A 27 13.17 7.99 -3.04
N LEU A 28 12.58 8.50 -1.95
CA LEU A 28 11.95 7.67 -0.91
C LEU A 28 10.73 6.90 -1.45
N ARG A 29 9.84 7.57 -2.18
CA ARG A 29 8.67 6.93 -2.81
C ARG A 29 9.12 5.81 -3.75
N ASP A 30 10.08 6.10 -4.62
CA ASP A 30 10.55 5.15 -5.62
C ASP A 30 11.27 3.96 -4.94
N GLY A 31 11.99 4.21 -3.84
CA GLY A 31 12.57 3.18 -2.98
C GLY A 31 11.51 2.28 -2.31
N ILE A 32 10.39 2.84 -1.85
CA ILE A 32 9.28 2.06 -1.29
C ILE A 32 8.59 1.25 -2.39
N ILE A 33 8.41 1.80 -3.59
CA ILE A 33 7.80 1.08 -4.71
C ILE A 33 8.62 -0.17 -5.06
N LEU A 34 9.95 -0.10 -4.95
CA LEU A 34 10.82 -1.26 -5.17
C LEU A 34 10.55 -2.42 -4.19
N THR A 35 10.06 -2.15 -2.98
CA THR A 35 9.75 -3.19 -1.98
C THR A 35 8.32 -3.71 -2.09
N MET A 36 7.43 -3.04 -2.84
CA MET A 36 6.04 -3.48 -3.01
C MET A 36 5.89 -4.92 -3.54
N PRO A 37 6.68 -5.40 -4.51
CA PRO A 37 6.58 -6.79 -4.97
C PRO A 37 6.88 -7.80 -3.86
N LEU A 38 7.89 -7.53 -3.02
CA LEU A 38 8.22 -8.38 -1.88
C LEU A 38 7.08 -8.43 -0.86
N ILE A 39 6.45 -7.28 -0.58
CA ILE A 39 5.29 -7.18 0.32
C ILE A 39 4.11 -7.99 -0.24
N ILE A 40 3.84 -7.90 -1.55
CA ILE A 40 2.77 -8.64 -2.21
C ILE A 40 3.02 -10.15 -2.08
N ILE A 41 4.25 -10.61 -2.34
CA ILE A 41 4.63 -12.01 -2.20
C ILE A 41 4.46 -12.48 -0.76
N GLY A 42 4.95 -11.73 0.23
CA GLY A 42 4.78 -12.05 1.65
C GLY A 42 3.30 -12.12 2.05
N SER A 43 2.50 -11.16 1.59
CA SER A 43 1.06 -11.09 1.84
C SER A 43 0.31 -12.27 1.22
N PHE A 44 0.73 -12.74 0.04
CA PHE A 44 0.16 -13.92 -0.60
C PHE A 44 0.35 -15.18 0.26
N PHE A 45 1.56 -15.41 0.78
CA PHE A 45 1.81 -16.52 1.69
C PHE A 45 1.06 -16.38 3.01
N LEU A 46 0.91 -15.18 3.55
CA LEU A 46 0.12 -14.93 4.77
C LEU A 46 -1.35 -15.28 4.57
N ILE A 47 -1.94 -14.89 3.43
CA ILE A 47 -3.33 -15.21 3.10
C ILE A 47 -3.53 -16.72 3.00
N ILE A 48 -2.60 -17.43 2.34
CA ILE A 48 -2.65 -18.89 2.27
C ILE A 48 -2.55 -19.48 3.67
N GLY A 49 -1.56 -19.10 4.47
CA GLY A 49 -1.36 -19.66 5.81
C GLY A 49 -2.50 -19.37 6.78
N ASN A 50 -3.21 -18.26 6.63
CA ASN A 50 -4.24 -17.78 7.56
C ASN A 50 -5.62 -17.65 6.90
N LEU A 51 -5.95 -18.56 5.98
CA LEU A 51 -7.23 -18.54 5.29
C LEU A 51 -8.37 -18.85 6.29
N PRO A 52 -9.34 -17.94 6.52
CA PRO A 52 -10.39 -18.12 7.53
C PRO A 52 -11.54 -18.98 7.00
N ILE A 53 -11.23 -20.15 6.46
CA ILE A 53 -12.22 -21.13 6.00
C ILE A 53 -12.39 -22.23 7.06
N PRO A 54 -13.63 -22.56 7.46
CA PRO A 54 -13.89 -23.67 8.37
C PRO A 54 -13.23 -24.98 7.90
N GLY A 55 -12.39 -25.58 8.74
CA GLY A 55 -11.68 -26.84 8.43
C GLY A 55 -10.38 -26.69 7.64
N TYR A 56 -10.00 -25.48 7.20
CA TYR A 56 -8.74 -25.25 6.47
C TYR A 56 -7.52 -25.40 7.37
N ALA A 57 -7.56 -24.87 8.59
CA ALA A 57 -6.48 -25.03 9.57
C ALA A 57 -6.24 -26.52 9.91
N ASP A 58 -7.30 -27.29 10.14
CA ASP A 58 -7.22 -28.73 10.40
C ASP A 58 -6.71 -29.51 9.19
N PHE A 59 -7.10 -29.11 7.97
CA PHE A 59 -6.59 -29.68 6.73
C PHE A 59 -5.10 -29.42 6.56
N MET A 60 -4.66 -28.18 6.79
CA MET A 60 -3.25 -27.79 6.70
C MET A 60 -2.40 -28.50 7.74
N ALA A 61 -2.86 -28.60 9.00
CA ALA A 61 -2.17 -29.35 10.05
C ALA A 61 -2.07 -30.85 9.69
N LYS A 62 -3.14 -31.47 9.19
CA LYS A 62 -3.09 -32.90 8.81
C LYS A 62 -2.21 -33.19 7.59
N THR A 63 -2.08 -32.23 6.66
CA THR A 63 -1.36 -32.43 5.39
C THR A 63 0.11 -32.02 5.48
N PHE A 64 0.40 -30.96 6.25
CA PHE A 64 1.72 -30.34 6.33
C PHE A 64 2.35 -30.35 7.73
N GLY A 65 1.61 -30.77 8.78
CA GLY A 65 2.10 -30.92 10.16
C GLY A 65 1.26 -30.17 11.20
#